data_AF-A0A351SHM0-F1
#
_entry.id   AF-A0A351SHM0-F1
#
_cell.length_a   1.000
_cell.length_b   1.000
_cell.length_c   1.000
_cell.angle_alpha   90.00
_cell.angle_beta   90.00
_cell.angle_gamma   90.00
#
_symmetry.space_group_name_H-M   'P 1'
#
loop_
_entity.id
_entity.type
_entity.pdbx_description
1 polymer ?
#
loop_
_entity_poly.entity_id
_entity_poly.type
_entity_poly.pdbx_seq_one_letter_code
_entity_poly.pdbx_strand_id
1 'polypeptide(L)'
;VDCTTESAGWDVMVEVSTSGYEWNMWTNGGIRGSGQEGGSYGTIQSTDFNYTGVGDGQGLFPERYLEADAPTGVFIENSWYAYNLAGNHKLWPNYRVFAVGTGSAIYKLQFLSYYDETGESGNLTIRFEAL
;
A
#
# COMPACT_ATOMS: atom_id res chain seq x y z
N VAL A 1 4.18 25.52 -24.42
CA VAL A 1 5.26 26.06 -23.57
C VAL A 1 6.55 25.53 -24.13
N ASP A 2 7.54 26.37 -24.42
CA ASP A 2 8.83 25.90 -24.93
C ASP A 2 9.71 25.45 -23.74
N CYS A 3 9.93 24.15 -23.63
CA CYS A 3 10.65 23.54 -22.52
C CYS A 3 12.16 23.89 -22.49
N THR A 4 12.69 24.45 -23.58
CA THR A 4 14.10 24.89 -23.66
C THR A 4 14.28 26.27 -23.03
N THR A 5 13.37 27.19 -23.34
CA THR A 5 13.41 28.57 -22.85
C THR A 5 12.81 28.72 -21.46
N GLU A 6 11.84 27.87 -21.11
CA GLU A 6 11.22 27.81 -19.77
C GLU A 6 11.87 26.72 -18.88
N SER A 7 13.16 26.47 -19.04
CA SER A 7 13.88 25.34 -18.41
C SER A 7 13.83 25.30 -16.88
N ALA A 8 13.38 26.38 -16.23
CA ALA A 8 13.18 26.47 -14.79
C ALA A 8 11.71 26.34 -14.34
N GLY A 9 10.73 26.37 -15.26
CA GLY A 9 9.31 26.57 -14.91
C GLY A 9 8.34 25.47 -15.32
N TRP A 10 8.81 24.39 -15.97
CA TRP A 10 7.97 23.23 -16.28
C TRP A 10 8.27 22.05 -15.35
N ASP A 11 7.28 21.19 -15.08
CA ASP A 11 7.45 19.98 -14.26
C ASP A 11 7.53 18.70 -15.11
N VAL A 12 6.66 18.60 -16.11
CA VAL A 12 6.58 17.46 -17.05
C VAL A 12 6.63 17.96 -18.50
N MET A 13 7.47 17.30 -19.31
CA MET A 13 7.54 17.47 -20.76
C MET A 13 7.11 16.18 -21.46
N VAL A 14 6.27 16.31 -22.48
CA VAL A 14 5.89 15.20 -23.36
C VAL A 14 6.50 15.44 -24.72
N GLU A 15 7.40 14.56 -25.12
CA GLU A 15 7.98 14.52 -26.46
C GLU A 15 7.21 13.51 -27.29
N VAL A 16 6.60 13.97 -28.37
CA VAL A 16 5.81 13.13 -29.28
C VAL A 16 6.60 12.99 -30.58
N SER A 17 6.82 11.76 -31.03
CA SER A 17 7.48 11.50 -32.31
C SER A 17 6.70 12.08 -33.48
N THR A 18 7.37 12.27 -34.62
CA THR A 18 6.73 12.80 -35.83
C THR A 18 5.63 11.90 -36.38
N SER A 19 5.63 10.60 -36.02
CA SER A 19 4.55 9.67 -36.35
C SER A 19 3.34 9.82 -35.42
N GLY A 20 3.49 10.48 -34.27
CA GLY A 20 2.43 10.68 -33.29
C GLY A 20 2.12 9.45 -32.42
N TYR A 21 2.84 8.34 -32.60
CA TYR A 21 2.57 7.07 -31.92
C TYR A 21 3.58 6.69 -30.85
N GLU A 22 4.68 7.44 -30.72
CA GLU A 22 5.72 7.17 -29.73
C GLU A 22 5.93 8.41 -28.87
N TRP A 23 5.66 8.29 -27.58
CA TRP A 23 5.74 9.43 -26.66
C TRP A 23 6.74 9.12 -25.56
N ASN A 24 7.65 10.06 -25.30
CA ASN A 24 8.51 10.04 -24.13
C ASN A 24 8.01 11.09 -23.15
N MET A 25 7.94 10.74 -21.88
CA MET A 25 7.68 11.68 -20.80
C MET A 25 8.96 11.94 -20.04
N TRP A 26 9.23 13.22 -19.77
CA TRP A 26 10.41 13.69 -19.07
C TRP A 26 9.97 14.55 -17.90
N THR A 27 10.74 14.51 -16.82
CA THR A 27 10.55 15.42 -15.70
C THR A 27 11.67 16.46 -15.68
N ASN A 28 11.39 17.66 -15.19
CA ASN A 28 12.37 18.75 -15.19
C ASN A 28 13.40 18.56 -14.08
N GLY A 29 14.46 17.83 -14.39
CA GLY A 29 15.61 17.60 -13.52
C GLY A 29 16.67 16.72 -14.18
N GLY A 30 17.84 16.62 -13.55
CA GLY A 30 18.94 15.78 -14.06
C GLY A 30 19.44 16.22 -15.44
N ILE A 31 19.29 15.35 -16.44
CA ILE A 31 19.84 15.54 -17.81
C ILE A 31 18.93 16.42 -18.69
N ARG A 32 17.65 16.63 -18.30
CA ARG A 32 16.62 17.22 -19.18
C ARG A 32 16.17 18.64 -18.82
N GLY A 33 16.71 19.23 -17.75
CA GLY A 33 16.45 20.62 -17.39
C GLY A 33 17.06 20.99 -16.06
N SER A 34 17.14 22.30 -15.79
CA SER A 34 17.67 22.86 -14.55
C SER A 34 16.62 23.07 -13.46
N GLY A 35 15.35 22.74 -13.73
CA GLY A 35 14.30 22.76 -12.74
C GLY A 35 14.64 21.83 -11.58
N GLN A 36 14.47 22.32 -10.37
CA GLN A 36 14.66 21.54 -9.15
C GLN A 36 13.37 20.82 -8.73
N GLU A 37 12.22 21.31 -9.22
CA GLU A 37 10.87 20.90 -8.80
C GLU A 37 10.34 19.68 -9.58
N GLY A 38 10.83 19.45 -10.81
CA GLY A 38 10.55 18.24 -11.59
C GLY A 38 11.56 17.09 -11.37
N GLY A 39 12.59 17.28 -10.53
CA GLY A 39 13.51 16.22 -10.18
C GLY A 39 12.81 15.20 -9.30
N SER A 40 12.66 13.95 -9.76
CA SER A 40 12.27 12.84 -8.90
C SER A 40 13.38 12.62 -7.86
N TYR A 41 13.20 13.23 -6.69
CA TYR A 41 13.89 12.99 -5.42
C TYR A 41 15.40 13.28 -5.33
N GLY A 42 15.99 13.93 -6.35
CA GLY A 42 17.41 14.27 -6.35
C GLY A 42 18.34 13.04 -6.39
N THR A 43 19.65 13.25 -6.25
CA THR A 43 20.63 12.15 -6.27
C THR A 43 20.65 11.43 -4.93
N ILE A 44 20.17 10.18 -4.89
CA ILE A 44 20.29 9.30 -3.73
C ILE A 44 21.78 9.09 -3.41
N GLN A 45 22.19 9.38 -2.18
CA GLN A 45 23.58 9.26 -1.70
C GLN A 45 23.79 7.91 -1.01
N SER A 46 25.02 7.41 -0.98
CA SER A 46 25.35 6.16 -0.26
C SER A 46 25.10 6.25 1.24
N THR A 47 25.11 7.46 1.81
CA THR A 47 24.73 7.72 3.21
C THR A 47 23.27 7.45 3.51
N ASP A 48 22.41 7.49 2.48
CA ASP A 48 20.99 7.16 2.60
C ASP A 48 20.75 5.65 2.77
N PHE A 49 21.80 4.82 2.59
CA PHE A 49 21.75 3.37 2.72
C PHE A 49 22.41 2.80 3.98
N ASN A 50 22.74 3.62 4.99
CA ASN A 50 23.39 3.14 6.22
C ASN A 50 22.42 2.37 7.13
N TYR A 51 22.14 1.10 6.79
CA TYR A 51 21.37 0.18 7.64
C TYR A 51 22.11 -1.15 7.84
N THR A 52 22.28 -1.55 9.10
CA THR A 52 23.03 -2.73 9.54
C THR A 52 22.20 -3.79 10.27
N GLY A 53 20.87 -3.80 10.20
CA GLY A 53 20.15 -4.87 10.90
C GLY A 53 18.71 -5.06 10.47
N VAL A 54 18.44 -6.11 9.71
CA VAL A 54 17.08 -6.65 9.48
C VAL A 54 16.38 -6.86 10.84
N GLY A 55 15.58 -5.89 11.28
CA GLY A 55 14.97 -5.95 12.59
C GLY A 55 14.09 -4.77 12.88
N ASP A 56 12.80 -5.08 13.02
CA ASP A 56 11.78 -4.27 13.71
C ASP A 56 11.38 -2.98 13.01
N GLY A 57 10.53 -3.09 11.99
CA GLY A 57 9.33 -2.27 11.72
C GLY A 57 9.39 -0.74 11.88
N GLN A 58 10.58 -0.18 11.94
CA GLN A 58 10.85 1.22 12.19
C GLN A 58 11.75 1.64 11.05
N GLY A 59 11.13 2.19 10.02
CA GLY A 59 11.48 3.51 9.58
C GLY A 59 12.87 3.61 8.96
N LEU A 60 12.93 4.00 7.68
CA LEU A 60 14.04 4.77 7.06
C LEU A 60 14.97 3.99 6.10
N PHE A 61 14.39 3.33 5.10
CA PHE A 61 14.21 4.02 3.80
C PHE A 61 12.83 4.60 3.85
N PRO A 62 12.50 5.69 3.16
CA PRO A 62 11.26 6.34 3.51
C PRO A 62 10.07 5.39 3.27
N GLU A 63 9.46 4.88 4.34
CA GLU A 63 8.21 4.12 4.23
C GLU A 63 7.15 4.96 3.49
N ARG A 64 7.26 6.31 3.47
CA ARG A 64 6.40 7.18 2.64
C ARG A 64 6.65 7.09 1.12
N TYR A 65 7.73 6.45 0.64
CA TYR A 65 8.13 6.44 -0.78
C TYR A 65 8.02 5.04 -1.41
N LEU A 66 7.95 3.99 -0.59
CA LEU A 66 7.70 2.61 -1.00
C LEU A 66 6.75 2.00 0.04
N GLU A 67 5.51 2.47 0.08
CA GLU A 67 4.47 1.71 0.74
C GLU A 67 4.24 0.46 -0.11
N ALA A 68 4.54 -0.72 0.47
CA ALA A 68 4.13 -1.96 -0.16
C ALA A 68 2.60 -1.95 -0.26
N ASP A 69 2.06 -2.29 -1.43
CA ASP A 69 0.63 -2.46 -1.58
C ASP A 69 0.12 -3.40 -0.48
N ALA A 70 -0.70 -2.85 0.40
CA ALA A 70 -1.32 -3.60 1.47
C ALA A 70 -2.76 -3.91 1.08
N PRO A 71 -3.25 -5.14 1.30
CA PRO A 71 -4.68 -5.38 1.23
C PRO A 71 -5.36 -4.44 2.23
N THR A 72 -6.42 -3.78 1.78
CA THR A 72 -7.28 -2.95 2.63
C THR A 72 -8.71 -3.47 2.57
N GLY A 73 -9.53 -3.07 3.54
CA GLY A 73 -10.94 -3.42 3.59
C GLY A 73 -11.48 -3.45 5.00
N VAL A 74 -12.81 -3.59 5.10
CA VAL A 74 -13.53 -3.53 6.37
C VAL A 74 -13.05 -4.55 7.39
N PHE A 75 -12.55 -5.72 6.97
CA PHE A 75 -12.03 -6.74 7.87
C PHE A 75 -10.64 -6.43 8.43
N ILE A 76 -9.93 -5.44 7.88
CA ILE A 76 -8.62 -4.99 8.37
C ILE A 76 -8.83 -3.76 9.24
N GLU A 77 -9.55 -2.76 8.72
CA GLU A 77 -9.89 -1.53 9.45
C GLU A 77 -10.73 -1.82 10.70
N ASN A 78 -11.68 -2.75 10.58
CA ASN A 78 -12.54 -3.20 11.64
C ASN A 78 -12.33 -4.71 11.87
N SER A 79 -11.11 -5.09 12.26
CA SER A 79 -10.70 -6.48 12.49
C SER A 79 -11.73 -7.34 13.22
N TRP A 80 -11.95 -8.57 12.77
CA TRP A 80 -12.82 -9.54 13.44
C TRP A 80 -12.14 -10.24 14.63
N TYR A 81 -10.85 -9.95 14.89
CA TYR A 81 -10.06 -10.55 15.95
C TYR A 81 -9.28 -9.54 16.77
N ALA A 82 -8.82 -9.97 17.95
CA ALA A 82 -7.72 -9.39 18.69
C ALA A 82 -6.52 -10.34 18.66
N TYR A 83 -5.32 -9.81 18.46
CA TYR A 83 -4.09 -10.60 18.42
C TYR A 83 -3.36 -10.55 19.76
N ASN A 84 -2.69 -11.66 20.10
CA ASN A 84 -1.76 -11.76 21.21
C ASN A 84 -2.39 -11.44 22.59
N LEU A 85 -3.66 -11.77 22.79
CA LEU A 85 -4.27 -11.65 24.10
C LEU A 85 -3.50 -12.51 25.12
N ALA A 86 -3.07 -11.85 26.20
CA ALA A 86 -2.25 -12.42 27.27
C ALA A 86 -0.91 -13.05 26.80
N GLY A 87 -0.31 -12.58 25.70
CA GLY A 87 1.02 -13.03 25.26
C GLY A 87 1.02 -14.39 24.54
N ASN A 88 -0.15 -14.91 24.14
CA ASN A 88 -0.27 -16.25 23.58
C ASN A 88 0.01 -16.35 22.07
N HIS A 89 0.32 -15.24 21.38
CA HIS A 89 0.54 -15.20 19.93
C HIS A 89 -0.60 -15.85 19.11
N LYS A 90 -1.85 -15.66 19.57
CA LYS A 90 -3.06 -16.20 18.93
C LYS A 90 -4.05 -15.12 18.52
N LEU A 91 -4.90 -15.44 17.55
CA LEU A 91 -6.05 -14.63 17.13
C LEU A 91 -7.30 -15.03 17.91
N TRP A 92 -7.99 -14.06 18.50
CA TRP A 92 -9.19 -14.27 19.29
C TRP A 92 -10.36 -13.51 18.66
N PRO A 93 -11.43 -14.18 18.20
CA PRO A 93 -12.60 -13.51 17.65
C PRO A 93 -13.20 -12.48 18.62
N ASN A 94 -13.55 -11.30 18.12
CA ASN A 94 -14.11 -10.21 18.94
C ASN A 94 -15.63 -10.06 18.80
N TYR A 95 -16.32 -11.12 18.35
CA TYR A 95 -17.77 -11.20 18.14
C TYR A 95 -18.36 -10.12 17.21
N ARG A 96 -17.54 -9.37 16.48
CA ARG A 96 -18.02 -8.40 15.50
C ARG A 96 -18.82 -9.09 14.40
N VAL A 97 -19.96 -8.49 14.05
CA VAL A 97 -20.83 -8.94 12.96
C VAL A 97 -20.77 -7.92 11.84
N PHE A 98 -20.59 -8.39 10.61
CA PHE A 98 -20.51 -7.57 9.41
C PHE A 98 -21.78 -7.76 8.58
N ALA A 99 -22.27 -6.69 7.95
CA ALA A 99 -23.26 -6.79 6.90
C ALA A 99 -22.52 -6.95 5.55
N VAL A 100 -22.77 -8.05 4.84
CA VAL A 100 -22.14 -8.37 3.55
C VAL A 100 -23.20 -8.44 2.46
N GLY A 101 -23.09 -7.57 1.47
CA GLY A 101 -23.93 -7.58 0.29
C GLY A 101 -23.40 -8.52 -0.79
N THR A 102 -24.29 -9.33 -1.37
CA THR A 102 -24.00 -10.24 -2.50
C THR A 102 -24.53 -9.72 -3.84
N GLY A 103 -25.03 -8.47 -3.85
CA GLY A 103 -25.75 -7.86 -4.96
C GLY A 103 -27.26 -8.15 -4.96
N SER A 104 -27.69 -9.34 -4.52
CA SER A 104 -29.11 -9.73 -4.44
C SER A 104 -29.65 -9.83 -3.00
N ALA A 105 -28.78 -9.99 -2.01
CA ALA A 105 -29.15 -10.08 -0.61
C ALA A 105 -28.05 -9.52 0.30
N ILE A 106 -28.42 -9.19 1.54
CA ILE A 106 -27.52 -8.80 2.60
C ILE A 106 -27.50 -9.92 3.65
N TYR A 107 -26.30 -10.24 4.15
CA TYR A 107 -26.11 -11.23 5.20
C TYR A 107 -25.41 -10.61 6.40
N LYS A 108 -25.79 -11.05 7.59
CA LYS A 108 -24.99 -10.89 8.81
C LYS A 108 -23.93 -11.99 8.82
N LEU A 109 -22.66 -11.63 8.81
CA LEU A 109 -21.53 -12.56 8.85
C LEU A 109 -20.73 -12.37 10.13
N GLN A 110 -20.35 -13.46 10.78
CA GLN A 110 -19.48 -13.45 11.95
C GLN A 110 -18.41 -14.55 11.87
N PHE A 111 -17.18 -14.19 12.22
CA PHE A 111 -16.07 -15.12 12.37
C PHE A 111 -16.08 -15.75 13.77
N LEU A 112 -15.91 -17.06 13.84
CA LEU A 112 -15.96 -17.86 15.07
C LEU A 112 -14.62 -18.46 15.46
N SER A 113 -13.74 -18.74 14.50
CA SER A 113 -12.40 -19.28 14.77
C SER A 113 -11.47 -19.05 13.58
N TYR A 114 -10.17 -18.96 13.85
CA TYR A 114 -9.07 -19.08 12.87
C TYR A 114 -8.41 -20.46 12.89
N TYR A 115 -8.75 -21.26 13.89
CA TYR A 115 -8.11 -22.53 14.20
C TYR A 115 -9.10 -23.68 14.07
N ASP A 116 -8.60 -24.85 13.71
CA ASP A 116 -9.39 -26.09 13.73
C ASP A 116 -9.53 -26.64 15.17
N GLU A 117 -10.16 -27.82 15.29
CA GLU A 117 -10.39 -28.50 16.57
C GLU A 117 -9.09 -28.91 17.28
N THR A 118 -7.97 -29.04 16.54
CA THR A 118 -6.65 -29.37 17.07
C THR A 118 -5.80 -28.14 17.38
N GLY A 119 -6.26 -26.95 16.97
CA GLY A 119 -5.56 -25.68 17.14
C GLY A 119 -4.67 -25.27 15.95
N GLU A 120 -4.79 -25.94 14.80
CA GLU A 120 -4.02 -25.63 13.60
C GLU A 120 -4.55 -24.36 12.94
N SER A 121 -3.63 -23.47 12.57
CA SER A 121 -3.95 -22.14 12.04
C SER A 121 -4.44 -22.16 10.59
N GLY A 122 -5.13 -21.11 10.15
CA GLY A 122 -5.61 -20.98 8.77
C GLY A 122 -6.97 -21.65 8.50
N ASN A 123 -7.61 -22.17 9.54
CA ASN A 123 -8.89 -22.87 9.47
C ASN A 123 -10.02 -21.93 9.94
N LEU A 124 -10.52 -21.11 9.01
CA LEU A 124 -11.57 -20.13 9.31
C LEU A 124 -12.93 -20.79 9.48
N THR A 125 -13.55 -20.57 10.64
CA THR A 125 -14.95 -20.92 10.89
C THR A 125 -15.79 -19.65 10.90
N ILE A 126 -16.86 -19.63 10.11
CA ILE A 126 -17.81 -18.51 10.04
C ILE A 126 -19.23 -19.00 10.27
N ARG A 127 -20.10 -18.10 10.72
CA ARG A 127 -21.55 -18.27 10.63
C ARG A 127 -22.16 -17.07 9.93
N PHE A 128 -23.29 -17.30 9.28
CA PHE A 128 -24.01 -16.25 8.58
C PHE A 128 -25.51 -16.49 8.62
N GLU A 129 -26.27 -15.41 8.44
CA GLU A 129 -27.72 -15.42 8.36
C GLU A 129 -28.14 -14.29 7.41
N ALA A 130 -29.18 -14.51 6.59
CA ALA A 130 -29.77 -13.43 5.81
C ALA A 130 -30.27 -12.31 6.73
N LEU A 131 -30.08 -11.06 6.31
CA LEU A 131 -30.58 -9.89 7.03
C LEU A 131 -32.04 -9.61 6.71
#